data_AF-A0A933EC01-F1
#
_entry.id   AF-A0A933EC01-F1
#
_cell.length_a   1.000
_cell.length_b   1.000
_cell.length_c   1.000
_cell.angle_alpha   90.00
_cell.angle_beta   90.00
_cell.angle_gamma   90.00
#
_symmetry.space_group_name_H-M   'P 1'
#
loop_
_entity.id
_entity.type
_entity.pdbx_description
1 polymer ?
#
loop_
_entity_poly.entity_id
_entity_poly.type
_entity_poly.pdbx_seq_one_letter_code
_entity_poly.pdbx_strand_id
1 'polypeptide(L)' 'MRIDIVTIFPEAFAPLDLSIIGRARQRGLVTIAVHDLRDFTDDKHRSVDDYPYGGGPGMVMKPEPF' A
#
# COMPACT_ATOMS: atom_id res chain seq x y z
N MET A 1 15.63 4.87 -10.99
CA MET A 1 14.22 4.47 -11.16
C MET A 1 13.52 4.54 -9.80
N ARG A 2 12.28 5.03 -9.74
CA ARG A 2 11.50 5.14 -8.50
C ARG A 2 10.23 4.31 -8.61
N ILE A 3 9.89 3.58 -7.54
CA ILE A 3 8.68 2.77 -7.42
C ILE A 3 8.02 3.12 -6.09
N ASP A 4 6.76 3.50 -6.12
CA ASP A 4 5.95 3.74 -4.92
C ASP A 4 4.85 2.67 -4.89
N ILE A 5 4.74 1.97 -3.77
CA ILE A 5 3.76 0.91 -3.54
C ILE A 5 2.79 1.40 -2.49
N VAL A 6 1.51 1.40 -2.81
CA VAL A 6 0.44 1.76 -1.87
C VAL A 6 -0.30 0.48 -1.50
N THR A 7 -0.42 0.21 -0.20
CA THR A 7 -1.02 -1.04 0.30
C THR A 7 -1.56 -0.85 1.71
N ILE A 8 -2.48 -1.72 2.13
CA ILE A 8 -2.90 -1.84 3.54
C ILE A 8 -2.07 -2.89 4.32
N PHE A 9 -1.08 -3.51 3.68
CA PHE A 9 -0.18 -4.50 4.28
C PHE A 9 1.29 -4.18 3.95
N PRO A 10 1.85 -3.07 4.46
CA PRO A 10 3.22 -2.67 4.13
C PRO A 10 4.26 -3.74 4.47
N GLU A 11 4.05 -4.52 5.53
CA GLU A 11 4.95 -5.58 5.99
C GLU A 11 5.07 -6.73 4.98
N ALA A 12 4.06 -6.95 4.13
CA ALA A 12 4.11 -7.95 3.07
C ALA A 12 5.24 -7.68 2.06
N PHE A 13 5.73 -6.44 2.00
CA PHE A 13 6.80 -6.00 1.11
C PHE A 13 8.19 -5.95 1.77
N ALA A 14 8.32 -6.39 3.03
CA ALA A 14 9.63 -6.55 3.69
C ALA A 14 10.66 -7.36 2.85
N PRO A 15 10.28 -8.39 2.06
CA PRO A 15 11.23 -9.11 1.21
C PRO A 15 11.91 -8.26 0.12
N LEU A 16 11.43 -7.05 -0.17
CA LEU A 16 12.06 -6.14 -1.14
C LEU A 16 13.45 -5.67 -0.70
N ASP A 17 13.81 -5.81 0.57
CA ASP A 17 15.16 -5.52 1.06
C ASP A 17 16.13 -6.71 0.94
N LEU A 18 15.67 -7.84 0.42
CA LEU A 18 16.46 -9.05 0.29
C LEU A 18 17.06 -9.24 -1.12
N SER A 19 18.13 -10.04 -1.18
CA SER A 19 18.73 -10.55 -2.41
C SER A 19 19.02 -9.45 -3.46
N ILE A 20 18.64 -9.66 -4.72
CA ILE A 20 18.94 -8.78 -5.85
C ILE A 20 18.30 -7.40 -5.65
N ILE A 21 17.06 -7.34 -5.15
CA ILE A 21 16.35 -6.06 -4.96
C ILE A 21 17.01 -5.24 -3.86
N GLY A 22 17.33 -5.87 -2.72
CA GLY A 22 18.08 -5.23 -1.64
C GLY A 22 19.43 -4.67 -2.08
N ARG A 23 20.21 -5.43 -2.86
CA ARG A 23 21.48 -4.94 -3.42
C ARG A 23 21.28 -3.79 -4.40
N ALA A 24 20.22 -3.80 -5.21
CA ALA A 24 19.91 -2.70 -6.13
C ALA A 24 19.55 -1.42 -5.38
N ARG A 25 18.79 -1.52 -4.28
CA ARG A 25 18.49 -0.39 -3.37
C ARG A 25 19.76 0.16 -2.73
N GLN A 26 20.61 -0.70 -2.17
CA GLN A 26 21.89 -0.30 -1.54
C GLN A 26 22.84 0.40 -2.51
N ARG A 27 22.82 0.00 -3.79
CA ARG A 27 23.61 0.64 -4.87
C ARG A 27 22.95 1.89 -5.46
N GLY A 28 21.78 2.30 -4.95
CA GLY A 28 21.05 3.46 -5.44
C GLY A 28 20.47 3.31 -6.86
N LEU A 29 20.39 2.08 -7.39
CA LEU A 29 19.89 1.83 -8.74
C LEU A 29 18.35 1.94 -8.81
N VAL A 30 17.69 1.65 -7.68
CA VAL A 30 16.25 1.78 -7.51
C VAL A 30 15.92 2.37 -6.14
N THR A 31 14.93 3.24 -6.10
CA THR A 31 14.30 3.72 -4.87
C THR A 31 12.90 3.14 -4.80
N ILE A 32 12.60 2.39 -3.73
CA ILE A 32 11.26 1.83 -3.52
C ILE A 32 10.72 2.30 -2.17
N ALA A 33 9.56 2.97 -2.19
CA ALA A 33 8.83 3.38 -1.00
C ALA A 33 7.53 2.57 -0.90
N VAL A 34 7.20 2.12 0.31
CA VAL A 34 5.94 1.44 0.61
C VAL A 34 5.16 2.35 1.53
N HIS A 35 3.96 2.71 1.12
CA HIS A 35 3.05 3.63 1.81
C HIS A 35 1.86 2.84 2.31
N ASP A 36 1.55 2.98 3.61
CA ASP A 36 0.34 2.42 4.18
C ASP A 36 -0.84 3.29 3.77
N LEU A 37 -1.78 2.75 3.00
CA LEU A 37 -2.98 3.48 2.57
C LEU A 37 -3.78 4.00 3.76
N ARG A 38 -3.73 3.29 4.89
CA ARG A 38 -4.42 3.67 6.13
C ARG A 38 -3.81 4.91 6.78
N ASP A 39 -2.60 5.34 6.41
CA ASP A 39 -2.00 6.57 6.96
C ASP A 39 -2.66 7.82 6.39
N PHE A 40 -3.37 7.67 5.29
CA PHE A 40 -4.00 8.79 4.64
C PHE A 40 -5.42 9.00 5.21
N THR A 41 -6.15 7.93 5.58
CA THR A 41 -7.56 7.95 6.06
C THR A 41 -7.85 9.01 7.13
N ASP A 42 -8.96 9.74 6.98
CA ASP A 42 -9.40 10.78 7.92
C ASP A 42 -10.20 10.26 9.14
N ASP A 43 -10.66 9.02 9.13
CA ASP A 43 -11.51 8.48 10.18
C ASP A 43 -10.72 7.74 11.29
N LYS A 44 -11.27 7.71 12.50
CA LYS A 44 -10.64 7.07 13.68
C LYS A 44 -10.36 5.58 13.47
N HIS A 45 -11.17 4.89 12.67
CA HIS A 45 -11.07 3.46 12.42
C HIS A 45 -10.15 3.13 11.25
N ARG A 46 -9.64 4.14 10.52
CA ARG A 46 -8.76 4.01 9.36
C ARG A 46 -9.37 3.10 8.30
N SER A 47 -10.65 3.33 7.99
CA SER A 47 -11.45 2.53 7.07
C SER A 47 -11.07 2.82 5.61
N VAL A 48 -10.75 1.77 4.85
CA VAL A 48 -10.30 1.88 3.45
C VAL A 48 -11.30 1.31 2.44
N ASP A 49 -12.36 0.66 2.92
CA ASP A 49 -13.35 -0.06 2.14
C ASP A 49 -14.77 0.24 2.64
N ASP A 50 -15.75 0.01 1.75
CA ASP A 50 -17.18 0.15 2.04
C ASP A 50 -17.99 -0.89 1.24
N TYR A 51 -19.27 -1.01 1.57
CA TYR A 51 -20.18 -1.93 0.90
C TYR A 51 -20.36 -1.57 -0.59
N PRO A 52 -20.47 -2.56 -1.48
CA PRO A 52 -20.75 -2.31 -2.89
C PRO A 52 -22.14 -1.68 -3.07
N TYR A 53 -22.20 -0.61 -3.88
CA TYR A 53 -23.47 -0.11 -4.38
C TYR A 53 -24.21 -1.20 -5.18
N GLY A 54 -25.53 -1.32 -4.97
CA GLY A 54 -26.33 -2.40 -5.56
C GLY A 54 -26.36 -3.69 -4.73
N GLY A 55 -25.62 -3.75 -3.62
CA GLY A 55 -25.54 -4.91 -2.74
C GLY A 55 -24.65 -6.04 -3.28
N GLY A 56 -24.58 -7.14 -2.53
CA GLY A 56 -23.72 -8.28 -2.81
C GLY A 56 -22.70 -8.53 -1.70
N PRO A 57 -22.03 -9.71 -1.71
CA PRO A 57 -21.02 -10.03 -0.72
C PRO A 57 -19.72 -9.27 -0.97
N GLY A 58 -18.95 -9.04 0.10
CA GLY A 58 -17.65 -8.41 0.04
C GLY A 58 -17.70 -6.88 0.17
N MET A 59 -16.55 -6.26 -0.08
CA MET A 59 -16.30 -4.83 0.12
C MET A 59 -15.56 -4.25 -1.08
N VAL A 60 -15.66 -2.94 -1.28
CA VAL A 60 -15.00 -2.19 -2.36
C VAL A 60 -14.13 -1.11 -1.72
N MET A 61 -12.90 -0.93 -2.19
CA MET A 61 -12.04 0.17 -1.71
C MET A 61 -12.70 1.52 -2.00
N LYS A 62 -12.68 2.41 -1.00
CA LYS A 62 -13.32 3.73 -1.09
C LYS A 62 -12.61 4.64 -2.11
N PRO A 63 -13.34 5.54 -2.80
CA PRO A 63 -12.74 6.47 -3.75
C PRO A 63 -12.37 7.85 -3.15
N GLU A 64 -12.99 8.23 -2.03
CA GLU A 64 -12.73 9.47 -1.30
C GLU A 64 -11.32 9.49 -0.74
N PRO A 65 -10.73 10.67 -0.41
CA PRO A 65 -9.37 10.69 0.10
C PRO A 65 -9.27 9.64 1.19
N PHE A 66 -8.35 8.70 0.96
CA PHE A 66 -7.66 8.10 2.07
C PHE A 66 -7.04 9.30 2.70
#